data_AF-A0A3S3S7E0-F1
#
_entry.id   AF-A0A3S3S7E0-F1
#
_cell.length_a   1.000
_cell.length_b   1.000
_cell.length_c   1.000
_cell.angle_alpha   90.00
_cell.angle_beta   90.00
_cell.angle_gamma   90.00
#
_symmetry.space_group_name_H-M   'P 1'
#
loop_
_entity.id
_entity.type
_entity.pdbx_description
1 polymer ?
#
loop_
_entity_poly.entity_id
_entity_poly.type
_entity_poly.pdbx_seq_one_letter_code
_entity_poly.pdbx_strand_id
1 'polypeptide(L)'
;MQQTQEVSESKQNEEKTRENWSSKWEFLLSCVGLSVGIGNVWRFPYLAYKNGGGAFLIPYLIMLFLVGKPMYLMELVFGQFASTGTLSIWNCVPISKGIGAAMLGACVVVAVYYNVIMSYTLYFIGVTFQKQLPWSRCDPKWANGTNCFVSDEDLASNFTNGTRVKASELFWSFGIFGFLVGLPCVTRGGQYVINLMDYYGGGMTYLFIAVFEIITLSWIYGCKNLLIDIHFMLNKKLSWYWKVTWKFTAPLMLIFISIYSIFKHTSLQYGNYDYPTWADAIGWLILCAIIFQVPLFALIALFKQEKGDTLYEKLKNVSKPNDKWGPRDEQIKDSWRTFKLNYKFSQNQRELQSY
;
A
#
# COMPACT_ATOMS: atom_id res chain seq x y z
N MET A 1 25.98 24.08 -34.89
CA MET A 1 24.52 23.83 -34.92
C MET A 1 24.23 22.34 -34.81
N GLN A 2 24.65 21.48 -35.74
CA GLN A 2 24.42 20.01 -35.65
C GLN A 2 24.91 19.38 -34.33
N GLN A 3 26.19 19.55 -33.94
CA GLN A 3 26.71 19.05 -32.65
C GLN A 3 25.94 19.58 -31.42
N THR A 4 25.35 20.77 -31.52
CA THR A 4 24.54 21.37 -30.44
C THR A 4 23.15 20.74 -30.36
N GLN A 5 22.61 20.27 -31.49
CA GLN A 5 21.37 19.49 -31.55
C GLN A 5 21.61 18.06 -31.05
N GLU A 6 22.67 17.37 -31.49
CA GLU A 6 23.00 16.01 -31.04
C GLU A 6 23.19 15.93 -29.51
N VAL A 7 23.90 16.90 -28.91
CA VAL A 7 24.07 16.97 -27.44
C VAL A 7 22.78 17.36 -26.70
N SER A 8 21.82 18.00 -27.38
CA SER A 8 20.49 18.29 -26.81
C SER A 8 19.54 17.09 -26.91
N GLU A 9 19.61 16.33 -28.00
CA GLU A 9 18.86 15.08 -28.18
C GLU A 9 19.41 13.96 -27.29
N SER A 10 20.72 13.88 -27.09
CA SER A 10 21.33 12.91 -26.15
C SER A 10 20.86 13.17 -24.72
N LYS A 11 20.87 14.44 -24.27
CA LYS A 11 20.37 14.82 -22.93
C LYS A 11 18.86 14.63 -22.77
N GLN A 12 18.06 14.91 -23.80
CA GLN A 12 16.62 14.64 -23.77
C GLN A 12 16.28 13.14 -23.81
N ASN A 13 17.16 12.29 -24.35
CA ASN A 13 17.02 10.84 -24.28
C ASN A 13 17.47 10.30 -22.91
N GLU A 14 18.55 10.82 -22.31
CA GLU A 14 18.97 10.48 -20.95
C GLU A 14 17.89 10.83 -19.90
N GLU A 15 17.24 12.00 -19.99
CA GLU A 15 16.12 12.36 -19.09
C GLU A 15 14.85 11.49 -19.26
N LYS A 16 14.71 10.76 -20.38
CA LYS A 16 13.54 9.90 -20.65
C LYS A 16 13.73 8.46 -20.19
N THR A 17 14.96 7.96 -20.13
CA THR A 17 15.24 6.58 -19.71
C THR A 17 15.01 6.39 -18.21
N ARG A 18 14.16 5.42 -17.84
CA ARG A 18 13.92 5.07 -16.43
C ARG A 18 15.15 4.36 -15.85
N GLU A 19 15.65 4.82 -14.72
CA GLU A 19 16.65 4.10 -13.94
C GLU A 19 16.17 2.69 -13.58
N ASN A 20 17.04 1.70 -13.84
CA ASN A 20 16.80 0.30 -13.54
C ASN A 20 17.63 -0.12 -12.32
N TRP A 21 17.15 -1.13 -11.59
CA TRP A 21 17.87 -1.75 -10.50
C TRP A 21 19.24 -2.26 -10.94
N SER A 22 20.27 -2.07 -10.11
CA SER A 22 21.64 -2.52 -10.42
C SER A 22 21.73 -4.04 -10.49
N SER A 23 20.88 -4.75 -9.72
CA SER A 23 20.76 -6.20 -9.77
C SER A 23 19.34 -6.68 -9.48
N LYS A 24 19.04 -7.91 -9.92
CA LYS A 24 17.78 -8.60 -9.60
C LYS A 24 17.64 -8.88 -8.09
N TRP A 25 18.76 -9.04 -7.39
CA TRP A 25 18.79 -9.26 -5.94
C TRP A 25 18.42 -8.01 -5.16
N GLU A 26 18.83 -6.83 -5.62
CA GLU A 26 18.46 -5.55 -5.02
C GLU A 26 16.93 -5.34 -5.01
N PHE A 27 16.28 -5.58 -6.15
CA PHE A 27 14.83 -5.58 -6.27
C PHE A 27 14.17 -6.62 -5.36
N LEU A 28 14.65 -7.87 -5.38
CA LEU A 28 14.09 -8.95 -4.56
C LEU A 28 14.22 -8.67 -3.05
N LEU A 29 15.37 -8.18 -2.61
CA LEU A 29 15.61 -7.81 -1.21
C LEU A 29 14.77 -6.59 -0.79
N SER A 30 14.53 -5.63 -1.68
CA SER A 30 13.61 -4.52 -1.43
C SER A 30 12.16 -5.01 -1.28
N CYS A 31 11.70 -5.93 -2.14
CA CYS A 31 10.38 -6.56 -1.99
C CYS A 31 10.25 -7.37 -0.70
N VAL A 32 11.29 -8.12 -0.29
CA VAL A 32 11.31 -8.85 0.98
C VAL A 32 11.32 -7.89 2.17
N GLY A 33 12.14 -6.83 2.14
CA GLY A 33 12.19 -5.81 3.20
C GLY A 33 10.88 -5.06 3.40
N LEU A 34 10.15 -4.76 2.31
CA LEU A 34 8.79 -4.20 2.38
C LEU A 34 7.76 -5.20 2.94
N SER A 35 7.93 -6.49 2.66
CA SER A 35 6.98 -7.55 3.06
C SER A 35 7.21 -8.08 4.49
N VAL A 36 8.42 -7.90 5.04
CA VAL A 36 8.81 -8.38 6.38
C VAL A 36 8.85 -7.21 7.37
N GLY A 37 7.67 -6.84 7.87
CA GLY A 37 7.51 -5.83 8.92
C GLY A 37 7.34 -6.42 10.33
N ILE A 38 7.26 -5.53 11.33
CA ILE A 38 7.11 -5.89 12.76
C ILE A 38 5.84 -6.74 13.00
N GLY A 39 4.81 -6.57 12.16
CA GLY A 39 3.61 -7.42 12.11
C GLY A 39 3.89 -8.93 12.10
N ASN A 40 4.95 -9.37 11.41
CA ASN A 40 5.30 -10.78 11.33
C ASN A 40 5.90 -11.32 12.64
N VAL A 41 6.50 -10.45 13.46
CA VAL A 41 7.13 -10.80 14.74
C VAL A 41 6.11 -10.84 15.87
N TRP A 42 5.21 -9.84 15.97
CA TRP A 42 4.31 -9.72 17.12
C TRP A 42 2.84 -10.12 16.87
N ARG A 43 2.32 -9.94 15.65
CA ARG A 43 0.88 -10.03 15.35
C ARG A 43 0.52 -11.40 14.80
N PHE A 44 1.34 -11.95 13.91
CA PHE A 44 1.13 -13.31 13.40
C PHE A 44 1.20 -14.37 14.52
N PRO A 45 2.22 -14.39 15.41
CA PRO A 45 2.26 -15.38 16.51
C PRO A 45 1.13 -15.19 17.52
N TYR A 46 0.77 -13.95 17.87
CA TYR A 46 -0.36 -13.65 18.75
C TYR A 46 -1.70 -14.12 18.17
N LEU A 47 -1.94 -13.86 16.88
CA LEU A 47 -3.16 -14.33 16.20
C LEU A 47 -3.20 -15.84 16.05
N ALA A 48 -2.06 -16.49 15.78
CA ALA A 48 -1.98 -17.94 15.78
C ALA A 48 -2.34 -18.51 17.16
N TYR A 49 -1.69 -18.04 18.22
CA TYR A 49 -1.98 -18.44 19.61
C TYR A 49 -3.46 -18.27 19.97
N LYS A 50 -4.03 -17.08 19.76
CA LYS A 50 -5.42 -16.76 20.11
C LYS A 50 -6.46 -17.59 19.32
N ASN A 51 -6.16 -17.99 18.09
CA ASN A 51 -7.08 -18.70 17.19
C ASN A 51 -6.77 -20.21 17.06
N GLY A 52 -6.26 -20.85 18.11
CA GLY A 52 -6.08 -22.30 18.15
C GLY A 52 -4.70 -22.81 17.69
N GLY A 53 -3.65 -21.99 17.82
CA GLY A 53 -2.27 -22.35 17.54
C GLY A 53 -2.06 -22.78 16.09
N GLY A 54 -1.60 -24.02 15.88
CA GLY A 54 -1.37 -24.58 14.55
C GLY A 54 -2.62 -24.66 13.66
N ALA A 55 -3.82 -24.75 14.25
CA ALA A 55 -5.07 -24.82 13.48
C ALA A 55 -5.33 -23.54 12.66
N PHE A 56 -4.89 -22.38 13.16
CA PHE A 56 -4.98 -21.09 12.46
C PHE A 56 -4.22 -21.06 11.13
N LEU A 57 -3.19 -21.91 10.96
CA LEU A 57 -2.42 -21.97 9.72
C LEU A 57 -3.27 -22.44 8.52
N ILE A 58 -4.31 -23.23 8.74
CA ILE A 58 -5.18 -23.74 7.67
C ILE A 58 -5.96 -22.58 6.99
N PRO A 59 -6.80 -21.79 7.69
CA PRO A 59 -7.47 -20.64 7.08
C PRO A 59 -6.49 -19.56 6.63
N TYR A 60 -5.36 -19.37 7.34
CA TYR A 60 -4.31 -18.43 6.91
C TYR A 60 -3.73 -18.80 5.53
N LEU A 61 -3.35 -20.07 5.33
CA LEU A 61 -2.82 -20.53 4.04
C LEU A 61 -3.87 -20.48 2.93
N ILE A 62 -5.13 -20.84 3.21
CA ILE A 62 -6.24 -20.71 2.26
C ILE A 62 -6.39 -19.25 1.81
N MET A 63 -6.42 -18.28 2.74
CA MET A 63 -6.50 -16.86 2.42
C MET A 63 -5.24 -16.33 1.70
N LEU A 64 -4.06 -16.82 2.08
CA LEU A 64 -2.79 -16.48 1.44
C LEU A 64 -2.79 -16.91 -0.03
N PHE A 65 -3.26 -18.11 -0.36
CA PHE A 65 -3.33 -18.55 -1.75
C PHE A 65 -4.49 -17.89 -2.51
N LEU A 66 -5.70 -17.84 -1.97
CA LEU A 66 -6.88 -17.33 -2.70
C LEU A 66 -6.91 -15.81 -2.90
N VAL A 67 -6.30 -15.04 -2.00
CA VAL A 67 -6.32 -13.57 -2.03
C VAL A 67 -4.91 -12.98 -2.01
N GLY A 68 -4.08 -13.33 -1.02
CA GLY A 68 -2.78 -12.67 -0.81
C GLY A 68 -1.81 -12.78 -1.99
N LYS A 69 -1.52 -14.01 -2.44
CA LYS A 69 -0.65 -14.30 -3.59
C LYS A 69 -1.19 -13.67 -4.90
N PRO A 70 -2.49 -13.80 -5.26
CA PRO A 70 -3.10 -13.10 -6.38
C PRO A 70 -2.97 -11.58 -6.34
N MET A 71 -3.30 -10.92 -5.23
CA MET A 71 -3.19 -9.46 -5.12
C MET A 71 -1.74 -9.01 -5.26
N TYR A 72 -0.82 -9.62 -4.52
CA TYR A 72 0.61 -9.29 -4.55
C TYR A 72 1.23 -9.47 -5.94
N LEU A 73 0.89 -10.56 -6.66
CA LEU A 73 1.36 -10.76 -8.03
C LEU A 73 0.75 -9.73 -8.99
N MET A 74 -0.54 -9.40 -8.85
CA MET A 74 -1.20 -8.41 -9.69
C MET A 74 -0.54 -7.04 -9.57
N GLU A 75 -0.34 -6.55 -8.34
CA GLU A 75 0.23 -5.23 -8.06
C GLU A 75 1.67 -5.13 -8.58
N LEU A 76 2.54 -6.11 -8.25
CA LEU A 76 3.92 -6.13 -8.74
C LEU A 76 4.01 -6.12 -10.26
N VAL A 77 3.22 -6.97 -10.92
CA VAL A 77 3.31 -7.15 -12.37
C VAL A 77 2.66 -5.97 -13.10
N PHE A 78 1.58 -5.39 -12.57
CA PHE A 78 0.96 -4.18 -13.12
C PHE A 78 1.85 -2.94 -12.92
N GLY A 79 2.53 -2.83 -11.78
CA GLY A 79 3.55 -1.81 -11.52
C GLY A 79 4.77 -1.93 -12.46
N GLN A 80 5.24 -3.15 -12.71
CA GLN A 80 6.29 -3.42 -13.69
C GLN A 80 5.85 -3.03 -15.11
N PHE A 81 4.63 -3.40 -15.52
CA PHE A 81 4.05 -3.06 -16.83
C PHE A 81 4.00 -1.56 -17.09
N ALA A 82 3.36 -0.82 -16.18
CA ALA A 82 3.18 0.60 -16.33
C ALA A 82 4.51 1.35 -16.22
N SER A 83 5.41 0.87 -15.36
CA SER A 83 6.70 1.49 -15.06
C SER A 83 6.57 2.97 -14.65
N THR A 84 5.52 3.27 -13.89
CA THR A 84 5.20 4.60 -13.35
C THR A 84 4.84 4.52 -11.85
N GLY A 85 4.84 5.66 -11.16
CA GLY A 85 4.44 5.74 -9.75
C GLY A 85 2.93 5.60 -9.51
N THR A 86 2.55 5.41 -8.26
CA THR A 86 1.20 5.02 -7.80
C THR A 86 0.07 5.97 -8.19
N LEU A 87 0.32 7.25 -8.48
CA LEU A 87 -0.71 8.15 -9.05
C LEU A 87 -0.86 7.97 -10.56
N SER A 88 0.25 7.80 -11.27
CA SER A 88 0.32 7.77 -12.73
C SER A 88 -0.17 6.46 -13.33
N ILE A 89 -0.06 5.36 -12.58
CA ILE A 89 -0.53 4.03 -13.00
C ILE A 89 -2.06 4.00 -13.25
N TRP A 90 -2.84 4.76 -12.49
CA TRP A 90 -4.30 4.86 -12.64
C TRP A 90 -4.75 5.76 -13.80
N ASN A 91 -3.82 6.25 -14.64
CA ASN A 91 -4.18 6.80 -15.95
C ASN A 91 -4.69 5.71 -16.93
N CYS A 92 -4.61 4.43 -16.54
CA CYS A 92 -5.17 3.28 -17.26
C CYS A 92 -6.69 3.39 -17.49
N VAL A 93 -7.44 3.85 -16.49
CA VAL A 93 -8.89 4.11 -16.55
C VAL A 93 -9.17 5.45 -15.86
N PRO A 94 -9.67 6.49 -16.56
CA PRO A 94 -9.83 7.83 -15.99
C PRO A 94 -10.65 7.90 -14.70
N ILE A 95 -11.66 7.04 -14.51
CA ILE A 95 -12.47 6.98 -13.27
C ILE A 95 -11.64 6.60 -12.02
N SER A 96 -10.54 5.85 -12.21
CA SER A 96 -9.83 5.15 -11.14
C SER A 96 -8.70 5.95 -10.49
N LYS A 97 -8.41 7.17 -10.97
CA LYS A 97 -7.29 7.99 -10.49
C LYS A 97 -7.31 8.25 -8.97
N GLY A 98 -8.50 8.25 -8.37
CA GLY A 98 -8.66 8.40 -6.92
C GLY A 98 -8.15 7.22 -6.10
N ILE A 99 -8.01 6.02 -6.68
CA ILE A 99 -7.43 4.85 -5.99
C ILE A 99 -5.96 5.12 -5.68
N GLY A 100 -5.20 5.64 -6.64
CA GLY A 100 -3.80 6.03 -6.42
C GLY A 100 -3.63 7.15 -5.40
N ALA A 101 -4.57 8.10 -5.36
CA ALA A 101 -4.60 9.16 -4.37
C ALA A 101 -4.86 8.59 -2.96
N ALA A 102 -5.88 7.72 -2.82
CA ALA A 102 -6.17 7.02 -1.57
C ALA A 102 -4.99 6.14 -1.10
N MET A 103 -4.34 5.41 -2.00
CA MET A 103 -3.12 4.65 -1.72
C MET A 103 -2.01 5.55 -1.17
N LEU A 104 -1.76 6.71 -1.80
CA LEU A 104 -0.76 7.67 -1.32
C LEU A 104 -1.14 8.24 0.05
N GLY A 105 -2.42 8.57 0.27
CA GLY A 105 -2.94 9.03 1.56
C GLY A 105 -2.73 8.01 2.68
N ALA A 106 -3.06 6.74 2.44
CA ALA A 106 -2.82 5.64 3.37
C ALA A 106 -1.31 5.48 3.67
N CYS A 107 -0.46 5.49 2.63
CA CYS A 107 0.99 5.42 2.82
C CYS A 107 1.56 6.58 3.65
N VAL A 108 1.02 7.80 3.53
CA VAL A 108 1.41 8.94 4.38
C VAL A 108 1.00 8.71 5.83
N VAL A 109 -0.23 8.24 6.08
CA VAL A 109 -0.69 7.95 7.46
C VAL A 109 0.13 6.83 8.11
N VAL A 110 0.45 5.76 7.37
CA VAL A 110 1.35 4.70 7.84
C VAL A 110 2.75 5.23 8.11
N ALA A 111 3.32 6.03 7.21
CA ALA A 111 4.64 6.60 7.40
C ALA A 111 4.73 7.45 8.68
N VAL A 112 3.65 8.15 9.09
CA VAL A 112 3.65 8.89 10.35
C VAL A 112 3.81 7.96 11.57
N TYR A 113 2.92 6.99 11.76
CA TYR A 113 2.96 6.17 12.98
C TYR A 113 4.08 5.12 12.96
N TYR A 114 4.41 4.56 11.79
CA TYR A 114 5.45 3.53 11.69
C TYR A 114 6.85 4.10 11.94
N ASN A 115 7.13 5.35 11.55
CA ASN A 115 8.38 6.03 11.90
C ASN A 115 8.53 6.25 13.43
N VAL A 116 7.42 6.38 14.16
CA VAL A 116 7.46 6.46 15.63
C VAL A 116 7.79 5.09 16.25
N ILE A 117 7.26 3.99 15.71
CA ILE A 117 7.64 2.63 16.14
C ILE A 117 9.13 2.36 15.83
N MET A 118 9.64 2.85 14.71
CA MET A 118 11.07 2.79 14.39
C MET A 118 11.92 3.64 15.34
N SER A 119 11.45 4.82 15.77
CA SER A 119 12.17 5.65 16.74
C SER A 119 12.20 5.02 18.15
N TYR A 120 11.13 4.34 18.57
CA TYR A 120 11.14 3.51 19.79
C TYR A 120 12.20 2.41 19.70
N THR A 121 12.31 1.74 18.55
CA THR A 121 13.31 0.69 18.33
C THR A 121 14.74 1.24 18.47
N LEU A 122 15.03 2.40 17.88
CA LEU A 122 16.32 3.07 18.01
C LEU A 122 16.60 3.56 19.44
N TYR A 123 15.58 4.06 20.14
CA TYR A 123 15.68 4.43 21.55
C TYR A 123 16.01 3.22 22.44
N PHE A 124 15.29 2.11 22.28
CA PHE A 124 15.57 0.87 23.02
C PHE A 124 16.97 0.33 22.72
N ILE A 125 17.42 0.34 21.46
CA ILE A 125 18.81 0.00 21.09
C ILE A 125 19.81 0.89 21.84
N GLY A 126 19.63 2.21 21.80
CA GLY A 126 20.51 3.16 22.52
C GLY A 126 20.55 2.90 24.03
N VAL A 127 19.42 2.52 24.62
CA VAL A 127 19.29 2.21 26.05
C VAL A 127 19.83 0.81 26.41
N THR A 128 19.90 -0.15 25.48
CA THR A 128 20.53 -1.47 25.75
C THR A 128 22.04 -1.42 25.94
N PHE A 129 22.73 -0.33 25.58
CA PHE A 129 24.16 -0.14 25.85
C PHE A 129 24.46 0.27 27.31
N GLN A 130 23.72 -0.30 28.26
CA GLN A 130 23.86 -0.08 29.70
C GLN A 130 24.07 -1.43 30.41
N LYS A 131 24.94 -1.45 31.43
CA LYS A 131 25.28 -2.68 32.19
C LYS A 131 24.07 -3.32 32.88
N GLN A 132 23.07 -2.50 33.22
CA GLN A 132 21.74 -2.92 33.67
C GLN A 132 20.70 -2.21 32.82
N LEU A 133 19.59 -2.88 32.54
CA LEU A 133 18.53 -2.37 31.68
C LEU A 133 17.49 -1.61 32.53
N PRO A 134 16.99 -0.42 32.12
CA PRO A 134 16.10 0.37 32.98
C PRO A 134 14.72 -0.26 33.24
N TRP A 135 14.33 -1.29 32.49
CA TRP A 135 13.13 -2.11 32.73
C TRP A 135 13.39 -3.37 33.56
N SER A 136 14.61 -3.64 34.02
CA SER A 136 14.91 -4.72 34.98
C SER A 136 14.74 -4.30 36.44
N ARG A 137 14.07 -3.17 36.70
CA ARG A 137 13.82 -2.59 38.03
C ARG A 137 12.58 -1.70 38.01
N CYS A 138 11.97 -1.43 39.16
CA CYS A 138 10.90 -0.43 39.31
C CYS A 138 11.49 0.91 39.75
N ASP A 139 11.73 1.84 38.83
CA ASP A 139 12.25 3.17 39.18
C ASP A 139 11.11 4.08 39.71
N PRO A 140 11.25 4.73 40.88
CA PRO A 140 10.20 5.58 41.44
C PRO A 140 9.82 6.78 40.55
N LYS A 141 10.62 7.14 39.53
CA LYS A 141 10.27 8.18 38.56
C LYS A 141 9.15 7.79 37.59
N TRP A 142 8.92 6.50 37.35
CA TRP A 142 7.87 6.02 36.44
C TRP A 142 6.96 4.94 37.03
N ALA A 143 7.39 4.22 38.07
CA ALA A 143 6.61 3.15 38.70
C ALA A 143 5.64 3.64 39.80
N ASN A 144 5.74 4.91 40.24
CA ASN A 144 4.96 5.43 41.36
C ASN A 144 3.44 5.37 41.08
N GLY A 145 2.70 4.60 41.88
CA GLY A 145 1.28 4.34 41.70
C GLY A 145 0.92 3.12 40.84
N THR A 146 1.87 2.22 40.55
CA THR A 146 1.62 0.98 39.78
C THR A 146 1.97 -0.29 40.57
N ASN A 147 1.34 -1.42 40.26
CA ASN A 147 1.63 -2.75 40.84
C ASN A 147 2.92 -3.35 40.26
N CYS A 148 4.03 -2.61 40.35
CA CYS A 148 5.33 -3.01 39.81
C CYS A 148 6.06 -3.92 40.80
N PHE A 149 6.56 -5.08 40.33
CA PHE A 149 7.38 -6.01 41.13
C PHE A 149 8.63 -6.43 40.36
N VAL A 150 9.71 -6.72 41.08
CA VAL A 150 11.03 -7.10 40.55
C VAL A 150 11.62 -8.20 41.42
N SER A 151 12.62 -8.92 40.90
CA SER A 151 13.66 -9.56 41.72
C SER A 151 14.93 -8.69 41.66
N ASP A 152 15.57 -8.48 42.81
CA ASP A 152 16.64 -7.50 43.08
C ASP A 152 17.89 -7.61 42.15
N GLU A 153 18.77 -6.61 41.95
CA GLU A 153 19.08 -5.38 42.73
C GLU A 153 19.81 -4.28 41.89
N ASP A 154 19.74 -3.01 42.34
CA ASP A 154 20.71 -1.88 42.27
C ASP A 154 21.23 -1.12 40.99
N LEU A 155 20.62 0.07 40.78
CA LEU A 155 21.24 1.43 40.77
C LEU A 155 22.16 2.02 39.63
N ALA A 156 21.53 2.57 38.58
CA ALA A 156 21.62 3.95 38.00
C ALA A 156 22.96 4.75 37.84
N SER A 157 23.15 5.37 36.66
CA SER A 157 23.52 6.81 36.51
C SER A 157 23.31 7.36 35.07
N ASN A 158 23.26 8.68 34.90
CA ASN A 158 22.84 9.40 33.67
C ASN A 158 24.01 9.82 32.75
N PHE A 159 23.71 10.03 31.46
CA PHE A 159 24.54 10.83 30.53
C PHE A 159 23.68 11.63 29.53
N THR A 160 24.10 12.84 29.16
CA THR A 160 23.47 13.68 28.11
C THR A 160 24.52 14.48 27.35
N ASN A 161 24.49 14.45 26.00
CA ASN A 161 24.74 15.57 25.07
C ASN A 161 24.97 15.07 23.62
N GLY A 162 24.57 15.86 22.61
CA GLY A 162 24.94 15.64 21.18
C GLY A 162 23.84 16.02 20.18
N THR A 163 24.18 16.67 19.05
CA THR A 163 23.19 17.20 18.07
C THR A 163 23.65 17.09 16.60
N ARG A 164 22.65 17.11 15.67
CA ARG A 164 22.69 17.43 14.20
C ARG A 164 23.36 16.46 13.19
N VAL A 165 22.63 16.14 12.11
CA VAL A 165 23.09 16.00 10.69
C VAL A 165 21.93 16.35 9.72
N LYS A 166 22.19 16.67 8.43
CA LYS A 166 21.19 17.12 7.41
C LYS A 166 21.26 16.33 6.08
N ALA A 167 20.11 15.90 5.53
CA ALA A 167 19.79 15.58 4.11
C ALA A 167 18.28 15.22 4.00
N SER A 168 17.50 15.44 2.92
CA SER A 168 17.67 16.18 1.65
C SER A 168 16.35 16.89 1.24
N GLU A 169 16.39 17.93 0.41
CA GLU A 169 15.35 19.01 0.35
C GLU A 169 13.95 18.65 -0.23
N LEU A 170 13.73 17.44 -0.76
CA LEU A 170 12.36 16.94 -1.04
C LEU A 170 11.86 15.92 0.01
N PHE A 171 12.77 15.24 0.71
CA PHE A 171 12.44 14.47 1.91
C PHE A 171 12.14 15.39 3.10
N TRP A 172 12.76 16.57 3.20
CA TRP A 172 12.51 17.52 4.29
C TRP A 172 11.05 17.98 4.36
N SER A 173 10.39 18.31 3.25
CA SER A 173 8.99 18.80 3.30
C SER A 173 8.00 17.73 3.76
N PHE A 174 8.09 16.51 3.22
CA PHE A 174 7.29 15.37 3.70
C PHE A 174 7.70 14.91 5.10
N GLY A 175 8.98 14.99 5.44
CA GLY A 175 9.51 14.64 6.75
C GLY A 175 9.11 15.62 7.85
N ILE A 176 9.10 16.93 7.58
CA ILE A 176 8.63 17.97 8.50
C ILE A 176 7.12 17.86 8.68
N PHE A 177 6.35 17.66 7.59
CA PHE A 177 4.92 17.40 7.69
C PHE A 177 4.63 16.14 8.52
N GLY A 178 5.30 15.02 8.20
CA GLY A 178 5.15 13.76 8.93
C GLY A 178 5.62 13.85 10.39
N PHE A 179 6.64 14.66 10.69
CA PHE A 179 7.10 14.95 12.04
C PHE A 179 6.05 15.74 12.82
N LEU A 180 5.49 16.81 12.25
CA LEU A 180 4.44 17.63 12.88
C LEU A 180 3.16 16.83 13.13
N VAL A 181 2.71 16.05 12.14
CA VAL A 181 1.55 15.14 12.28
C VAL A 181 1.88 13.96 13.21
N GLY A 182 3.15 13.61 13.39
CA GLY A 182 3.65 12.61 14.33
C GLY A 182 3.82 13.09 15.77
N LEU A 183 3.79 14.40 16.04
CA LEU A 183 3.93 14.93 17.41
C LEU A 183 2.91 14.36 18.42
N PRO A 184 1.61 14.18 18.09
CA PRO A 184 0.65 13.50 18.96
C PRO A 184 1.08 12.07 19.34
N CYS A 185 1.71 11.33 18.41
CA CYS A 185 2.15 9.95 18.58
C CYS A 185 3.38 9.80 19.50
N VAL A 186 4.10 10.89 19.81
CA VAL A 186 5.24 10.88 20.76
C VAL A 186 4.90 11.52 22.12
N THR A 187 3.63 11.89 22.35
CA THR A 187 3.17 12.33 23.67
C THR A 187 3.09 11.16 24.67
N ARG A 188 2.86 11.46 25.97
CA ARG A 188 2.61 10.42 27.00
C ARG A 188 1.41 9.51 26.69
N GLY A 189 0.46 9.97 25.87
CA GLY A 189 -0.67 9.18 25.37
C GLY A 189 -0.46 8.63 23.95
N GLY A 190 0.72 8.79 23.37
CA GLY A 190 0.99 8.54 21.94
C GLY A 190 0.68 7.12 21.48
N GLN A 191 0.87 6.13 22.35
CA GLN A 191 0.52 4.72 22.07
C GLN A 191 -0.98 4.53 21.74
N TYR A 192 -1.87 5.29 22.38
CA TYR A 192 -3.31 5.24 22.07
C TYR A 192 -3.60 5.83 20.68
N VAL A 193 -2.87 6.87 20.28
CA VAL A 193 -2.97 7.50 18.96
C VAL A 193 -2.43 6.56 17.88
N ILE A 194 -1.29 5.91 18.12
CA ILE A 194 -0.69 4.92 17.21
C ILE A 194 -1.66 3.75 16.99
N ASN A 195 -2.27 3.21 18.04
CA ASN A 195 -3.24 2.11 17.95
C ASN A 195 -4.51 2.53 17.16
N LEU A 196 -4.98 3.76 17.32
CA LEU A 196 -6.09 4.32 16.53
C LEU A 196 -5.71 4.43 15.03
N MET A 197 -4.51 4.94 14.75
CA MET A 197 -4.02 5.12 13.37
C MET A 197 -3.73 3.79 12.67
N ASP A 198 -3.16 2.79 13.36
CA ASP A 198 -2.93 1.45 12.79
C ASP A 198 -4.24 0.73 12.46
N TYR A 199 -5.25 0.84 13.33
CA TYR A 199 -6.55 0.19 13.11
C TYR A 199 -7.32 0.82 11.93
N TYR A 200 -7.55 2.13 11.97
CA TYR A 200 -8.37 2.82 10.97
C TYR A 200 -7.59 3.20 9.71
N GLY A 201 -6.45 3.88 9.87
CA GLY A 201 -5.63 4.42 8.77
C GLY A 201 -4.80 3.37 8.05
N GLY A 202 -4.36 2.33 8.77
CA GLY A 202 -3.77 1.12 8.21
C GLY A 202 -4.83 0.06 7.88
N GLY A 203 -5.12 -0.79 8.86
CA GLY A 203 -5.84 -2.05 8.72
C GLY A 203 -7.14 -1.97 7.93
N MET A 204 -8.10 -1.14 8.37
CA MET A 204 -9.39 -1.00 7.69
C MET A 204 -9.25 -0.30 6.33
N THR A 205 -8.50 0.79 6.25
CA THR A 205 -8.36 1.58 5.01
C THR A 205 -7.80 0.74 3.84
N TYR A 206 -6.77 -0.09 4.06
CA TYR A 206 -6.23 -0.94 2.99
C TYR A 206 -7.21 -2.02 2.50
N LEU A 207 -8.11 -2.52 3.34
CA LEU A 207 -9.16 -3.46 2.90
C LEU A 207 -10.11 -2.82 1.90
N PHE A 208 -10.52 -1.56 2.12
CA PHE A 208 -11.37 -0.83 1.17
C PHE A 208 -10.62 -0.46 -0.11
N ILE A 209 -9.36 -0.01 -0.01
CA ILE A 209 -8.53 0.29 -1.19
C ILE A 209 -8.37 -0.97 -2.06
N ALA A 210 -8.05 -2.13 -1.47
CA ALA A 210 -7.91 -3.39 -2.18
C ALA A 210 -9.20 -3.84 -2.90
N VAL A 211 -10.39 -3.56 -2.32
CA VAL A 211 -11.68 -3.79 -2.99
C VAL A 211 -11.81 -2.90 -4.24
N PHE A 212 -11.59 -1.59 -4.14
CA PHE A 212 -11.68 -0.70 -5.30
C PHE A 212 -10.64 -1.04 -6.38
N GLU A 213 -9.43 -1.40 -5.97
CA GLU A 213 -8.32 -1.82 -6.82
C GLU A 213 -8.69 -3.06 -7.66
N ILE A 214 -9.08 -4.17 -7.01
CA ILE A 214 -9.37 -5.43 -7.70
C ILE A 214 -10.61 -5.34 -8.60
N ILE A 215 -11.64 -4.60 -8.17
CA ILE A 215 -12.84 -4.29 -8.97
C ILE A 215 -12.45 -3.55 -10.25
N THR A 216 -11.62 -2.51 -10.11
CA THR A 216 -11.17 -1.70 -11.23
C THR A 216 -10.35 -2.53 -12.21
N LEU A 217 -9.33 -3.25 -11.74
CA LEU A 217 -8.44 -4.00 -12.63
C LEU A 217 -9.13 -5.21 -13.27
N SER A 218 -10.02 -5.89 -12.54
CA SER A 218 -10.64 -7.14 -13.00
C SER A 218 -11.87 -6.94 -13.88
N TRP A 219 -12.69 -5.91 -13.61
CA TRP A 219 -13.93 -5.66 -14.35
C TRP A 219 -13.90 -4.39 -15.21
N ILE A 220 -13.34 -3.28 -14.73
CA ILE A 220 -13.37 -2.00 -15.47
C ILE A 220 -12.26 -1.94 -16.53
N TYR A 221 -11.00 -2.14 -16.12
CA TYR A 221 -9.88 -2.35 -17.04
C TYR A 221 -10.00 -3.69 -17.78
N GLY A 222 -10.50 -4.70 -17.06
CA GLY A 222 -10.90 -5.99 -17.58
C GLY A 222 -9.78 -7.03 -17.53
N CYS A 223 -10.04 -8.14 -16.83
CA CYS A 223 -9.10 -9.26 -16.67
C CYS A 223 -8.52 -9.82 -17.99
N LYS A 224 -9.26 -9.76 -19.12
CA LYS A 224 -8.72 -10.12 -20.45
C LYS A 224 -7.58 -9.19 -20.89
N ASN A 225 -7.68 -7.88 -20.65
CA ASN A 225 -6.62 -6.92 -20.98
C ASN A 225 -5.40 -7.16 -20.11
N LEU A 226 -5.61 -7.22 -18.79
CA LEU A 226 -4.55 -7.51 -17.80
C LEU A 226 -3.75 -8.77 -18.19
N LEU A 227 -4.43 -9.89 -18.52
CA LEU A 227 -3.75 -11.13 -18.93
C LEU A 227 -2.93 -10.99 -20.23
N ILE A 228 -3.33 -10.14 -21.18
CA ILE A 228 -2.55 -9.86 -22.40
C ILE A 228 -1.31 -9.03 -22.04
N ASP A 229 -1.46 -8.04 -21.16
CA ASP A 229 -0.37 -7.17 -20.74
C ASP A 229 0.69 -7.96 -19.95
N ILE A 230 0.27 -8.90 -19.10
CA ILE A 230 1.15 -9.86 -18.41
C ILE A 230 1.83 -10.82 -19.40
N HIS A 231 1.08 -11.34 -20.39
CA HIS A 231 1.62 -12.24 -21.40
C HIS A 231 2.72 -11.56 -22.23
N PHE A 232 2.57 -10.27 -22.55
CA PHE A 232 3.58 -9.46 -23.21
C PHE A 232 4.88 -9.37 -22.39
N MET A 233 4.80 -9.06 -21.09
CA MET A 233 6.00 -8.93 -20.24
C MET A 233 6.72 -10.24 -19.94
N LEU A 234 5.97 -11.29 -19.59
CA LEU A 234 6.57 -12.56 -19.12
C LEU A 234 6.80 -13.57 -20.25
N ASN A 235 6.37 -13.25 -21.47
CA ASN A 235 6.29 -14.14 -22.63
C ASN A 235 5.63 -15.51 -22.32
N LYS A 236 4.77 -15.55 -21.30
CA LYS A 236 4.08 -16.75 -20.80
C LYS A 236 2.63 -16.45 -20.50
N LYS A 237 1.73 -17.37 -20.85
CA LYS A 237 0.32 -17.28 -20.50
C LYS A 237 0.11 -17.75 -19.07
N LEU A 238 -0.62 -16.96 -18.28
CA LEU A 238 -0.96 -17.35 -16.91
C LEU A 238 -2.00 -18.47 -16.89
N SER A 239 -1.88 -19.35 -15.90
CA SER A 239 -2.84 -20.43 -15.64
C SER A 239 -4.25 -19.89 -15.36
N TRP A 240 -5.26 -20.73 -15.61
CA TRP A 240 -6.67 -20.45 -15.33
C TRP A 240 -6.92 -20.01 -13.88
N TYR A 241 -6.09 -20.49 -12.94
CA TYR A 241 -6.08 -20.11 -11.53
C TYR A 241 -6.17 -18.59 -11.33
N TRP A 242 -5.18 -17.84 -11.84
CA TRP A 242 -5.08 -16.39 -11.67
C TRP A 242 -6.28 -15.65 -12.25
N LYS A 243 -6.82 -16.16 -13.36
CA LYS A 243 -8.00 -15.63 -14.05
C LYS A 243 -9.27 -15.77 -13.22
N VAL A 244 -9.43 -16.89 -12.49
CA VAL A 244 -10.56 -17.11 -11.57
C VAL A 244 -10.38 -16.30 -10.29
N THR A 245 -9.17 -16.30 -9.70
CA THR A 245 -8.91 -15.58 -8.45
C THR A 245 -9.11 -14.08 -8.61
N TRP A 246 -8.58 -13.45 -9.67
CA TRP A 246 -8.77 -12.02 -9.90
C TRP A 246 -10.21 -11.67 -10.28
N LYS A 247 -10.84 -12.43 -11.18
CA LYS A 247 -12.18 -12.09 -11.68
C LYS A 247 -13.30 -12.32 -10.65
N PHE A 248 -13.15 -13.28 -9.74
CA PHE A 248 -14.23 -13.72 -8.86
C PHE A 248 -13.81 -13.87 -7.39
N THR A 249 -12.79 -14.68 -7.08
CA THR A 249 -12.50 -15.08 -5.70
C THR A 249 -11.99 -13.92 -4.83
N ALA A 250 -10.98 -13.18 -5.28
CA ALA A 250 -10.42 -12.05 -4.53
C ALA A 250 -11.43 -10.91 -4.35
N PRO A 251 -12.18 -10.44 -5.38
CA PRO A 251 -13.26 -9.47 -5.19
C PRO A 251 -14.28 -9.93 -4.14
N LEU A 252 -14.79 -11.16 -4.24
CA LEU A 252 -15.81 -11.68 -3.34
C LEU A 252 -15.31 -11.77 -1.89
N MET A 253 -14.11 -12.32 -1.69
CA MET A 253 -13.52 -12.48 -0.36
C MET A 253 -13.14 -11.13 0.27
N LEU A 254 -12.60 -10.19 -0.49
CA LEU A 254 -12.28 -8.85 0.01
C LEU A 254 -13.55 -8.06 0.36
N ILE A 255 -14.60 -8.12 -0.48
CA ILE A 255 -15.91 -7.51 -0.15
C ILE A 255 -16.48 -8.14 1.12
N PHE A 256 -16.47 -9.48 1.24
CA PHE A 256 -16.95 -10.18 2.43
C PHE A 256 -16.19 -9.76 3.70
N ILE A 257 -14.84 -9.70 3.65
CA ILE A 257 -14.00 -9.32 4.78
C ILE A 257 -14.22 -7.85 5.16
N SER A 258 -14.32 -6.93 4.19
CA SER A 258 -14.61 -5.52 4.45
C SER A 258 -15.99 -5.32 5.08
N ILE A 259 -17.01 -6.00 4.58
CA ILE A 259 -18.37 -5.97 5.16
C ILE A 259 -18.37 -6.56 6.58
N TYR A 260 -17.73 -7.71 6.79
CA TYR A 260 -17.58 -8.33 8.10
C TYR A 260 -16.83 -7.43 9.09
N SER A 261 -15.79 -6.72 8.63
CA SER A 261 -15.02 -5.77 9.43
C SER A 261 -15.85 -4.56 9.88
N ILE A 262 -16.84 -4.12 9.09
CA ILE A 262 -17.81 -3.09 9.52
C ILE A 262 -18.78 -3.66 10.56
N PHE A 263 -19.41 -4.82 10.28
CA PHE A 263 -20.40 -5.41 11.19
C PHE A 263 -19.82 -5.89 12.53
N LYS A 264 -18.54 -6.26 12.57
CA LYS A 264 -17.81 -6.63 13.80
C LYS A 264 -16.99 -5.49 14.39
N HIS A 265 -17.18 -4.26 13.93
CA HIS A 265 -16.56 -3.10 14.56
C HIS A 265 -17.18 -2.87 15.95
N THR A 266 -16.41 -3.19 16.98
CA THR A 266 -16.63 -2.76 18.37
C THR A 266 -15.69 -1.60 18.67
N SER A 267 -16.03 -0.76 19.66
CA SER A 267 -15.14 0.33 20.11
C SER A 267 -13.74 -0.17 20.39
N LEU A 268 -12.75 0.65 20.03
CA LEU A 268 -11.35 0.28 20.15
C LEU A 268 -10.98 0.11 21.63
N GLN A 269 -10.10 -0.86 21.92
CA GLN A 269 -9.60 -1.12 23.27
C GLN A 269 -8.07 -1.17 23.26
N TYR A 270 -7.44 -0.65 24.31
CA TYR A 270 -6.01 -0.82 24.55
C TYR A 270 -5.74 -1.11 26.03
N GLY A 271 -5.34 -2.34 26.33
CA GLY A 271 -5.24 -2.83 27.71
C GLY A 271 -6.61 -2.81 28.39
N ASN A 272 -6.71 -2.10 29.51
CA ASN A 272 -7.95 -1.93 30.28
C ASN A 272 -8.69 -0.60 29.96
N TYR A 273 -8.31 0.10 28.88
CA TYR A 273 -8.91 1.36 28.48
C TYR A 273 -9.80 1.19 27.24
N ASP A 274 -11.10 1.42 27.44
CA ASP A 274 -12.08 1.56 26.36
C ASP A 274 -11.98 2.95 25.72
N TYR A 275 -11.94 3.00 24.39
CA TYR A 275 -11.87 4.28 23.70
C TYR A 275 -13.21 5.01 23.78
N PRO A 276 -13.20 6.33 24.02
CA PRO A 276 -14.41 7.13 23.99
C PRO A 276 -14.91 7.29 22.54
N THR A 277 -16.23 7.44 22.37
CA THR A 277 -16.89 7.50 21.06
C THR A 277 -16.36 8.61 20.13
N TRP A 278 -15.83 9.71 20.68
CA TRP A 278 -15.18 10.76 19.88
C TRP A 278 -13.87 10.30 19.23
N ALA A 279 -13.15 9.36 19.85
CA ALA A 279 -11.90 8.82 19.30
C ALA A 279 -12.20 7.84 18.16
N ASP A 280 -13.20 6.97 18.32
CA ASP A 280 -13.74 6.13 17.23
C ASP A 280 -14.21 7.02 16.05
N ALA A 281 -14.89 8.14 16.33
CA ALA A 281 -15.33 9.10 15.31
C ALA A 281 -14.16 9.77 14.55
N ILE A 282 -13.04 10.08 15.22
CA ILE A 282 -11.81 10.55 14.57
C ILE A 282 -11.21 9.44 13.69
N GLY A 283 -11.21 8.19 14.15
CA GLY A 283 -10.78 7.03 13.38
C GLY A 283 -11.57 6.87 12.07
N TRP A 284 -12.90 6.93 12.17
CA TRP A 284 -13.79 6.94 11.01
C TRP A 284 -13.57 8.15 10.09
N LEU A 285 -13.28 9.34 10.64
CA LEU A 285 -12.95 10.53 9.84
C LEU A 285 -11.65 10.35 9.04
N ILE A 286 -10.60 9.74 9.62
CA ILE A 286 -9.35 9.42 8.92
C ILE A 286 -9.61 8.45 7.76
N LEU A 287 -10.34 7.36 8.02
CA LEU A 287 -10.70 6.36 7.01
C LEU A 287 -11.52 7.00 5.87
N CYS A 288 -12.56 7.76 6.22
CA CYS A 288 -13.40 8.45 5.24
C CYS A 288 -12.60 9.48 4.43
N ALA A 289 -11.68 10.24 5.04
CA ALA A 289 -10.85 11.22 4.32
C ALA A 289 -9.91 10.58 3.28
N ILE A 290 -9.46 9.35 3.51
CA ILE A 290 -8.66 8.59 2.54
C ILE A 290 -9.57 8.00 1.44
N ILE A 291 -10.63 7.28 1.83
CA ILE A 291 -11.51 6.58 0.88
C ILE A 291 -12.33 7.54 0.01
N PHE A 292 -12.71 8.72 0.53
CA PHE A 292 -13.43 9.76 -0.23
C PHE A 292 -12.65 10.29 -1.44
N GLN A 293 -11.33 10.10 -1.49
CA GLN A 293 -10.52 10.46 -2.66
C GLN A 293 -10.91 9.64 -3.90
N VAL A 294 -11.40 8.40 -3.72
CA VAL A 294 -11.88 7.56 -4.82
C VAL A 294 -13.08 8.19 -5.55
N PRO A 295 -14.24 8.48 -4.92
CA PRO A 295 -15.35 9.15 -5.57
C PRO A 295 -15.04 10.60 -5.95
N LEU A 296 -14.23 11.34 -5.17
CA LEU A 296 -13.86 12.73 -5.50
C LEU A 296 -13.14 12.83 -6.86
N PHE A 297 -12.12 12.00 -7.09
CA PHE A 297 -11.42 11.99 -8.37
C PHE A 297 -12.27 11.39 -9.51
N ALA A 298 -13.16 10.45 -9.22
CA ALA A 298 -14.13 9.95 -10.21
C ALA A 298 -15.08 11.08 -10.67
N LEU A 299 -15.60 11.90 -9.74
CA LEU A 299 -16.42 13.08 -10.06
C LEU A 299 -15.62 14.12 -10.87
N ILE A 300 -14.38 14.42 -10.46
CA ILE A 300 -13.49 15.32 -11.22
C ILE A 300 -13.24 14.79 -12.64
N ALA A 301 -13.07 13.47 -12.81
CA ALA A 301 -12.92 12.84 -14.13
C ALA A 301 -14.20 12.94 -14.99
N LEU A 302 -15.39 12.82 -14.37
CA LEU A 302 -16.68 13.02 -15.05
C LEU A 302 -16.88 14.47 -15.49
N PHE A 303 -16.56 15.45 -14.64
CA PHE A 303 -16.67 16.87 -14.99
C PHE A 303 -15.66 17.30 -16.06
N LYS A 304 -14.46 16.72 -16.07
CA LYS A 304 -13.44 16.94 -17.12
C LYS A 304 -13.72 16.17 -18.42
N GLN A 305 -14.78 15.35 -18.48
CA GLN A 305 -15.12 14.61 -19.69
C GLN A 305 -15.94 15.48 -20.65
N GLU A 306 -15.26 15.99 -21.67
CA GLU A 306 -15.86 16.76 -22.76
C GLU A 306 -16.67 15.89 -23.74
N LYS A 307 -16.38 14.58 -23.83
CA LYS A 307 -17.01 13.68 -24.82
C LYS A 307 -18.22 12.91 -24.25
N GLY A 308 -19.41 13.30 -24.71
CA GLY A 308 -20.71 12.66 -24.45
C GLY A 308 -21.69 13.67 -23.84
N ASP A 309 -22.88 13.81 -24.41
CA ASP A 309 -23.84 14.84 -24.00
C ASP A 309 -24.62 14.41 -22.76
N THR A 310 -24.79 13.09 -22.58
CA THR A 310 -25.54 12.52 -21.44
C THR A 310 -24.59 12.06 -20.32
N LEU A 311 -24.99 12.21 -19.05
CA LEU A 311 -24.23 11.71 -17.88
C LEU A 311 -23.82 10.23 -17.99
N TYR A 312 -24.71 9.39 -18.53
CA TYR A 312 -24.42 7.96 -18.77
C TYR A 312 -23.31 7.75 -19.80
N GLU A 313 -23.25 8.57 -20.86
CA GLU A 313 -22.20 8.49 -21.88
C GLU A 313 -20.86 8.97 -21.32
N LYS A 314 -20.86 10.07 -20.54
CA LYS A 314 -19.67 10.54 -19.82
C LYS A 314 -19.14 9.45 -18.89
N LEU A 315 -20.00 8.81 -18.10
CA LEU A 315 -19.63 7.69 -17.23
C LEU A 315 -19.08 6.48 -18.01
N LYS A 316 -19.76 6.10 -19.10
CA LYS A 316 -19.32 5.02 -19.99
C LYS A 316 -17.98 5.29 -20.68
N ASN A 317 -17.67 6.56 -20.97
CA ASN A 317 -16.40 6.94 -21.57
C ASN A 317 -15.27 7.05 -20.54
N VAL A 318 -15.54 7.60 -19.35
CA VAL A 318 -14.59 7.72 -18.22
C VAL A 318 -14.25 6.36 -17.59
N SER A 319 -15.13 5.36 -17.75
CA SER A 319 -14.92 3.97 -17.33
C SER A 319 -14.21 3.10 -18.37
N LYS A 320 -13.95 3.59 -19.59
CA LYS A 320 -13.17 2.82 -20.58
C LYS A 320 -11.67 2.94 -20.28
N PRO A 321 -10.86 1.92 -20.61
CA PRO A 321 -9.42 2.06 -20.69
C PRO A 321 -9.03 3.21 -21.63
N ASN A 322 -8.07 4.03 -21.23
CA ASN A 322 -7.61 5.20 -21.98
C ASN A 322 -6.76 4.78 -23.19
N ASP A 323 -7.04 5.28 -24.39
CA ASP A 323 -6.30 4.94 -25.62
C ASP A 323 -4.81 5.36 -25.58
N LYS A 324 -4.48 6.36 -24.75
CA LYS A 324 -3.10 6.81 -24.49
C LYS A 324 -2.38 5.98 -23.43
N TRP A 325 -3.03 5.01 -22.79
CA TRP A 325 -2.44 4.10 -21.81
C TRP A 325 -1.39 3.16 -22.42
N GLY A 326 -0.47 2.69 -21.59
CA GLY A 326 0.55 1.71 -21.91
C GLY A 326 1.77 1.87 -20.99
N PRO A 327 2.86 1.13 -21.25
CA PRO A 327 4.16 1.35 -20.61
C PRO A 327 4.64 2.81 -20.78
N ARG A 328 5.47 3.28 -19.84
CA ARG A 328 6.08 4.62 -19.90
C ARG A 328 6.98 4.82 -21.13
N ASP A 329 7.76 3.80 -21.47
CA ASP A 329 8.67 3.80 -22.62
C ASP A 329 7.87 3.68 -23.93
N GLU A 330 8.12 4.61 -24.85
CA GLU A 330 7.38 4.75 -26.09
C GLU A 330 7.67 3.59 -27.08
N GLN A 331 8.90 3.08 -27.13
CA GLN A 331 9.28 1.94 -27.98
C GLN A 331 8.64 0.64 -27.48
N ILE A 332 8.65 0.43 -26.17
CA ILE A 332 7.99 -0.73 -25.54
C ILE A 332 6.47 -0.63 -25.73
N LYS A 333 5.90 0.58 -25.65
CA LYS A 333 4.47 0.84 -25.82
C LYS A 333 3.95 0.56 -27.22
N ASP A 334 4.68 0.92 -28.26
CA ASP A 334 4.28 0.63 -29.64
C ASP A 334 4.49 -0.86 -30.01
N SER A 335 5.53 -1.48 -29.45
CA SER A 335 5.70 -2.94 -29.48
C SER A 335 4.52 -3.67 -28.83
N TRP A 336 4.08 -3.21 -27.65
CA TRP A 336 2.91 -3.73 -26.93
C TRP A 336 1.60 -3.52 -27.69
N ARG A 337 1.38 -2.35 -28.31
CA ARG A 337 0.21 -2.06 -29.16
C ARG A 337 0.12 -3.05 -30.31
N THR A 338 1.22 -3.26 -31.02
CA THR A 338 1.33 -4.20 -32.14
C THR A 338 1.04 -5.63 -31.67
N PHE A 339 1.65 -6.07 -30.56
CA PHE A 339 1.37 -7.37 -29.93
C PHE A 339 -0.11 -7.53 -29.56
N LYS A 340 -0.74 -6.51 -28.95
CA LYS A 340 -2.13 -6.53 -28.49
C LYS A 340 -3.13 -6.59 -29.64
N LEU A 341 -2.83 -5.92 -30.77
CA LEU A 341 -3.61 -6.02 -32.01
C LEU A 341 -3.51 -7.42 -32.61
N ASN A 342 -2.29 -7.93 -32.82
CA ASN A 342 -2.04 -9.27 -33.36
C ASN A 342 -2.68 -10.36 -32.48
N TYR A 343 -2.59 -10.23 -31.15
CA TYR A 343 -3.22 -11.16 -30.22
C TYR A 343 -4.74 -11.18 -30.40
N LYS A 344 -5.41 -10.01 -30.41
CA LYS A 344 -6.86 -9.91 -30.64
C LYS A 344 -7.28 -10.50 -31.98
N PHE A 345 -6.57 -10.17 -33.05
CA PHE A 345 -6.82 -10.74 -34.38
C PHE A 345 -6.74 -12.27 -34.38
N SER A 346 -5.69 -12.84 -33.76
CA SER A 346 -5.51 -14.29 -33.64
C SER A 346 -6.57 -14.98 -32.77
N GLN A 347 -7.24 -14.27 -31.85
CA GLN A 347 -8.36 -14.80 -31.08
C GLN A 347 -9.63 -14.81 -31.92
N ASN A 348 -9.95 -13.69 -32.58
CA ASN A 348 -11.13 -13.59 -33.45
C ASN A 348 -11.08 -14.64 -34.58
N GLN A 349 -9.92 -14.90 -35.18
CA GLN A 349 -9.77 -15.96 -36.19
C GLN A 349 -10.03 -17.37 -35.63
N ARG A 350 -9.62 -17.66 -34.38
CA ARG A 350 -9.89 -18.96 -33.74
C ARG A 350 -11.36 -19.13 -33.38
N GLU A 351 -12.01 -18.05 -32.92
CA GLU A 351 -13.45 -18.05 -32.66
C GLU A 351 -14.22 -18.32 -33.97
N LEU A 352 -13.87 -17.65 -35.08
CA LEU A 352 -14.43 -17.88 -36.41
C LEU A 352 -14.15 -19.29 -37.01
N GLN A 353 -13.10 -19.98 -36.56
CA GLN A 353 -12.79 -21.36 -36.95
C GLN A 353 -13.45 -22.41 -36.03
N SER A 354 -14.15 -21.99 -34.99
CA SER A 354 -14.86 -22.86 -34.03
C SER A 354 -16.39 -22.86 -34.19
N TYR A 355 -16.89 -22.12 -35.19
CA TYR A 355 -18.25 -22.16 -35.71
C TYR A 355 -18.23 -22.80 -37.11
#